data_AF-A0A2W5PIQ4-F1
#
_entry.id   AF-A0A2W5PIQ4-F1
#
_cell.length_a   1.000
_cell.length_b   1.000
_cell.length_c   1.000
_cell.angle_alpha   90.00
_cell.angle_beta   90.00
_cell.angle_gamma   90.00
#
_symmetry.space_group_name_H-M   'P 1'
#
loop_
_entity.id
_entity.type
_entity.pdbx_description
1 polymer ?
#
loop_
_entity_poly.entity_id
_entity_poly.type
_entity_poly.pdbx_seq_one_letter_code
_entity_poly.pdbx_strand_id
1 'polypeptide(L)'
;MDQDAQDIPNFSLELAERLAATCPDHRGRGPDFGAPMFACHQSKEGAEVHCAGWLASVGRAYPAVRLGIVSGRLDAARLEPGAGWPALHDNYGDVLEKLRSSSPACPAGSEDSPD
;
A
#
# COMPACT_ATOMS: atom_id res chain seq x y z
N MET A 1 11.40 9.67 -2.56
CA MET A 1 12.20 9.26 -1.39
C MET A 1 11.78 7.84 -1.05
N ASP A 2 12.74 6.97 -0.74
CA ASP A 2 12.44 5.67 -0.16
C ASP A 2 12.12 5.89 1.33
N GLN A 3 10.97 5.43 1.81
CA GLN A 3 10.47 5.66 3.17
C GLN A 3 10.16 4.33 3.85
N ASP A 4 10.17 4.31 5.19
CA ASP A 4 9.96 3.10 5.99
C ASP A 4 8.80 3.24 7.00
N ALA A 5 8.60 2.25 7.87
CA ALA A 5 7.49 2.25 8.81
C ALA A 5 7.49 3.47 9.77
N GLN A 6 8.65 4.02 10.10
CA GLN A 6 8.80 5.16 11.01
C GLN A 6 8.38 6.49 10.37
N ASP A 7 8.37 6.54 9.04
CA ASP A 7 7.97 7.70 8.25
C ASP A 7 6.45 7.79 8.01
N ILE A 8 5.70 6.75 8.35
CA ILE A 8 4.25 6.66 8.09
C ILE A 8 3.49 7.18 9.33
N PRO A 9 2.72 8.28 9.21
CA PRO A 9 1.89 8.76 10.30
C PRO A 9 0.91 7.68 10.77
N ASN A 10 0.80 7.51 12.09
CA ASN A 10 -0.11 6.53 12.72
C ASN A 10 0.09 5.09 12.19
N PHE A 11 1.32 4.72 11.87
CA PHE A 11 1.65 3.41 11.33
C PHE A 11 1.12 2.27 12.23
N SER A 12 0.48 1.29 11.60
CA SER A 12 0.00 0.07 12.23
C SER A 12 0.41 -1.12 11.38
N LEU A 13 1.29 -1.96 11.93
CA LEU A 13 1.72 -3.19 11.27
C LEU A 13 0.54 -4.14 11.04
N GLU A 14 -0.37 -4.25 12.01
CA GLU A 14 -1.57 -5.07 11.89
C GLU A 14 -2.45 -4.61 10.70
N LEU A 15 -2.66 -3.29 10.56
CA LEU A 15 -3.39 -2.75 9.41
C LEU A 15 -2.66 -3.07 8.11
N ALA A 16 -1.34 -2.87 8.05
CA ALA A 16 -0.55 -3.21 6.88
C ALA A 16 -0.71 -4.69 6.49
N GLU A 17 -0.69 -5.60 7.46
CA GLU A 17 -0.88 -7.03 7.20
C GLU A 17 -2.29 -7.34 6.67
N ARG A 18 -3.34 -6.72 7.23
CA ARG A 18 -4.72 -6.88 6.72
C ARG A 18 -4.89 -6.40 5.28
N LEU A 19 -4.14 -5.37 4.87
CA LEU A 19 -4.19 -4.86 3.50
C LEU A 19 -3.68 -5.87 2.46
N ALA A 20 -2.97 -6.92 2.85
CA ALA A 20 -2.56 -7.99 1.94
C ALA A 20 -3.77 -8.65 1.24
N ALA A 21 -4.92 -8.73 1.91
CA ALA A 21 -6.16 -9.27 1.34
C ALA A 21 -6.74 -8.42 0.19
N THR A 22 -6.26 -7.18 0.05
CA THR A 22 -6.62 -6.31 -1.07
C THR A 22 -5.64 -6.45 -2.23
N CYS A 23 -4.48 -7.07 -2.06
CA CYS A 23 -3.51 -7.19 -3.14
C CYS A 23 -3.88 -8.30 -4.14
N PRO A 24 -3.35 -8.26 -5.37
CA PRO A 24 -3.53 -9.36 -6.32
C PRO A 24 -2.97 -10.67 -5.76
N ASP A 25 -3.59 -11.78 -6.15
CA ASP A 25 -3.12 -13.11 -5.82
C ASP A 25 -1.80 -13.46 -6.55
N HIS A 26 -1.26 -14.65 -6.27
CA HIS A 26 -0.04 -15.17 -6.90
C HIS A 26 -0.12 -15.32 -8.43
N ARG A 27 -1.31 -15.20 -9.03
CA ARG A 27 -1.52 -15.20 -10.49
C ARG A 27 -1.62 -13.79 -11.06
N GLY A 28 -1.42 -12.76 -10.24
CA GLY A 28 -1.60 -11.35 -10.61
C GLY A 28 -3.07 -11.00 -10.85
N ARG A 29 -4.00 -11.69 -10.18
CA ARG A 29 -5.45 -11.49 -10.34
C ARG A 29 -6.06 -10.89 -9.09
N GLY A 30 -7.12 -10.13 -9.29
CA GLY A 30 -7.87 -9.53 -8.19
C GLY A 30 -7.31 -8.18 -7.76
N PRO A 31 -7.74 -7.70 -6.59
CA PRO A 31 -8.81 -8.21 -5.74
C PRO A 31 -10.19 -8.03 -6.39
N ASP A 32 -11.25 -8.33 -5.64
CA ASP A 32 -12.63 -8.11 -6.08
C ASP A 32 -12.90 -6.65 -6.49
N PHE A 33 -13.89 -6.45 -7.35
CA PHE A 33 -14.19 -5.14 -7.94
C PHE A 33 -14.41 -4.02 -6.90
N GLY A 34 -15.00 -4.36 -5.75
CA GLY A 34 -15.28 -3.42 -4.65
C GLY A 34 -14.18 -3.33 -3.59
N ALA A 35 -13.06 -4.02 -3.75
CA ALA A 35 -11.98 -3.97 -2.77
C ALA A 35 -11.40 -2.55 -2.70
N PRO A 36 -11.05 -2.08 -1.49
CA PRO A 36 -10.44 -0.77 -1.33
C PRO A 36 -9.06 -0.73 -2.00
N MET A 37 -8.67 0.47 -2.44
CA MET A 37 -7.33 0.75 -2.97
C MET A 37 -6.47 1.38 -1.87
N PHE A 38 -5.15 1.22 -1.99
CA PHE A 38 -4.22 1.83 -1.05
C PHE A 38 -4.27 3.36 -1.14
N ALA A 39 -4.46 4.00 0.00
CA ALA A 39 -4.21 5.42 0.16
C ALA A 39 -2.69 5.69 0.12
N CYS A 40 -2.32 6.88 -0.34
CA CYS A 40 -0.95 7.36 -0.25
C CYS A 40 -0.64 7.76 1.20
N HIS A 41 0.45 7.25 1.78
CA HIS A 41 0.88 7.63 3.12
C HIS A 41 1.34 9.10 3.23
N GLN A 42 1.54 9.77 2.10
CA GLN A 42 1.83 11.21 2.03
C GLN A 42 0.56 12.07 1.92
N SER A 43 -0.62 11.45 1.79
CA SER A 43 -1.88 12.18 1.78
C SER A 43 -2.30 12.60 3.18
N LYS A 44 -3.15 13.62 3.28
CA LYS A 44 -3.70 14.07 4.57
C LYS A 44 -4.84 13.15 4.98
N GLU A 45 -4.94 12.86 6.28
CA GLU A 45 -6.09 12.14 6.84
C GLU A 45 -7.41 12.87 6.52
N GLY A 46 -8.41 12.11 6.07
CA GLY A 46 -9.70 12.62 5.60
C GLY A 46 -9.68 13.24 4.20
N ALA A 47 -8.53 13.25 3.53
CA ALA A 47 -8.35 13.72 2.15
C ALA A 47 -7.39 12.81 1.38
N GLU A 48 -7.57 11.50 1.56
CA GLU A 48 -6.70 10.48 1.00
C GLU A 48 -6.77 10.46 -0.53
N VAL A 49 -5.60 10.35 -1.15
CA VAL A 49 -5.48 10.08 -2.59
C VAL A 49 -4.93 8.68 -2.80
N HIS A 50 -5.24 8.07 -3.94
CA HIS A 50 -4.71 6.75 -4.28
C HIS A 50 -3.18 6.78 -4.36
N CYS A 51 -2.53 5.75 -3.83
CA CYS A 51 -1.10 5.61 -3.86
C CYS A 51 -0.61 5.37 -5.31
N ALA A 52 0.24 6.28 -5.79
CA ALA A 52 0.73 6.25 -7.17
C ALA A 52 1.70 5.08 -7.42
N GLY A 53 2.58 4.77 -6.45
CA GLY A 53 3.47 3.60 -6.53
C GLY A 53 2.69 2.29 -6.58
N TRP A 54 1.66 2.20 -5.74
CA TRP A 54 0.78 1.04 -5.72
C TRP A 54 0.00 0.87 -7.04
N LEU A 55 -0.54 1.97 -7.59
CA LEU A 55 -1.23 1.94 -8.87
C LEU A 55 -0.31 1.50 -10.01
N ALA A 56 0.96 1.94 -10.00
CA ALA A 56 1.96 1.54 -10.98
C ALA A 56 2.36 0.06 -10.84
N SER A 57 2.57 -0.44 -9.61
CA SER A 57 2.98 -1.84 -9.40
C SER A 57 1.87 -2.86 -9.72
N VAL A 58 0.63 -2.60 -9.28
CA VAL A 58 -0.44 -3.63 -9.30
C VAL A 58 -1.76 -3.17 -9.91
N GLY A 59 -1.88 -1.91 -10.34
CA GLY A 59 -3.13 -1.35 -10.84
C GLY A 59 -3.74 -2.12 -12.02
N ARG A 60 -2.90 -2.74 -12.86
CA ARG A 60 -3.37 -3.56 -14.00
C ARG A 60 -4.20 -4.78 -13.58
N ALA A 61 -3.98 -5.32 -12.39
CA ALA A 61 -4.74 -6.46 -11.88
C ALA A 61 -6.18 -6.07 -11.48
N TYR A 62 -6.36 -4.83 -11.02
CA TYR A 62 -7.62 -4.34 -10.44
C TYR A 62 -8.73 -4.18 -11.48
N PRO A 63 -9.89 -4.84 -11.30
CA PRO A 63 -11.03 -4.67 -12.19
C PRO A 63 -11.51 -3.22 -12.33
N ALA A 64 -11.58 -2.47 -11.23
CA ALA A 64 -12.04 -1.08 -11.24
C ALA A 64 -11.08 -0.15 -12.00
N VAL A 65 -9.76 -0.39 -11.90
CA VAL A 65 -8.74 0.36 -12.65
C VAL A 65 -8.86 0.11 -14.15
N ARG A 66 -8.96 -1.17 -14.55
CA ARG A 66 -9.16 -1.55 -15.95
C ARG A 66 -10.42 -0.91 -16.54
N LEU A 67 -11.53 -0.94 -15.80
CA LEU A 67 -12.76 -0.27 -16.21
C LEU A 67 -12.58 1.25 -16.30
N GLY A 68 -11.87 1.86 -15.35
CA GLY A 68 -11.52 3.28 -15.37
C GLY A 68 -10.80 3.69 -16.65
N ILE A 69 -9.83 2.89 -17.09
CA ILE A 69 -9.08 3.12 -18.33
C ILE A 69 -9.97 2.98 -19.56
N VAL A 70 -10.70 1.86 -19.68
CA VAL A 70 -11.56 1.62 -20.85
C VAL A 70 -12.67 2.66 -20.97
N SER A 71 -13.15 3.19 -19.84
CA SER A 71 -14.16 4.27 -19.81
C SER A 71 -13.58 5.69 -19.96
N GLY A 72 -12.26 5.84 -20.12
CA GLY A 72 -11.60 7.14 -20.26
C GLY A 72 -11.54 7.98 -18.98
N ARG A 73 -11.88 7.41 -17.81
CA ARG A 73 -11.81 8.08 -16.51
C ARG A 73 -10.41 8.06 -15.88
N LEU A 74 -9.55 7.14 -16.34
CA LEU A 74 -8.17 7.01 -15.92
C LEU A 74 -7.27 6.90 -17.15
N ASP A 75 -6.22 7.71 -17.20
CA ASP A 75 -5.19 7.57 -18.22
C ASP A 75 -4.30 6.35 -17.91
N ALA A 76 -4.13 5.46 -18.89
CA ALA A 76 -3.29 4.27 -18.76
C ALA A 76 -1.82 4.61 -18.45
N ALA A 77 -1.33 5.78 -18.87
CA ALA A 77 0.02 6.25 -18.54
C ALA A 77 0.23 6.42 -17.02
N ARG A 78 -0.84 6.52 -16.22
CA ARG A 78 -0.76 6.56 -14.75
C ARG A 78 -0.42 5.20 -14.11
N LEU A 79 -0.40 4.13 -14.90
CA LEU A 79 0.05 2.81 -14.44
C LEU A 79 1.56 2.59 -14.64
N GLU A 80 2.29 3.59 -15.13
CA GLU A 80 3.73 3.52 -15.32
C GLU A 80 4.43 4.36 -14.23
N PRO A 81 5.59 3.90 -13.70
CA PRO A 81 6.38 4.71 -12.79
C PRO A 81 6.82 6.04 -13.42
N GLY A 82 6.83 7.10 -12.62
CA GLY A 82 7.30 8.41 -13.06
C GLY A 82 8.82 8.51 -13.18
N ALA A 83 9.31 9.46 -13.97
CA ALA A 83 10.73 9.76 -14.06
C ALA A 83 11.31 10.15 -12.68
N GLY A 84 12.42 9.53 -12.29
CA GLY A 84 13.11 9.81 -11.02
C GLY A 84 12.45 9.22 -9.78
N TRP A 85 11.45 8.34 -9.93
CA TRP A 85 10.89 7.58 -8.81
C TRP A 85 11.92 6.59 -8.25
N PRO A 86 11.84 6.25 -6.95
CA PRO A 86 12.59 5.12 -6.42
C PRO A 86 12.15 3.82 -7.09
N ALA A 87 13.00 2.79 -7.03
CA ALA A 87 12.60 1.45 -7.43
C ALA A 87 11.38 1.02 -6.61
N LEU A 88 10.36 0.50 -7.28
CA LEU A 88 9.18 -0.05 -6.62
C LEU A 88 9.45 -1.50 -6.25
N HIS A 89 8.82 -1.96 -5.17
CA HIS A 89 8.82 -3.36 -4.79
C HIS A 89 8.04 -4.21 -5.81
N ASP A 90 8.44 -5.46 -5.99
CA ASP A 90 7.84 -6.38 -6.97
C ASP A 90 6.45 -6.83 -6.54
N ASN A 91 6.24 -6.98 -5.22
CA ASN A 91 4.96 -7.37 -4.65
C ASN A 91 4.74 -6.78 -3.25
N TYR A 92 3.52 -6.94 -2.73
CA TYR A 92 3.18 -6.42 -1.39
C TYR A 92 3.84 -7.20 -0.25
N GLY A 93 4.24 -8.45 -0.47
CA GLY A 93 5.04 -9.22 0.48
C GLY A 93 6.39 -8.56 0.77
N ASP A 94 7.08 -8.06 -0.26
CA ASP A 94 8.34 -7.34 -0.08
C ASP A 94 8.14 -6.03 0.70
N VAL A 95 7.01 -5.34 0.47
CA VAL A 95 6.62 -4.15 1.25
C VAL A 95 6.41 -4.54 2.71
N LEU A 96 5.67 -5.62 2.99
CA LEU A 96 5.46 -6.10 4.35
C LEU A 96 6.75 -6.51 5.05
N GLU A 97 7.67 -7.16 4.34
CA GLU A 97 8.99 -7.51 4.89
C GLU A 97 9.76 -6.25 5.29
N LYS A 98 9.80 -5.23 4.41
CA LYS A 98 10.42 -3.94 4.72
C LYS A 98 9.76 -3.27 5.92
N LEU A 99 8.43 -3.21 5.95
CA LEU A 99 7.68 -2.62 7.06
C LEU A 99 7.94 -3.37 8.38
N ARG A 100 7.96 -4.70 8.38
CA ARG A 100 8.31 -5.50 9.57
C ARG A 100 9.72 -5.21 10.07
N SER A 101 10.69 -5.08 9.15
CA SER A 101 12.10 -4.84 9.49
C SER A 101 12.37 -3.44 10.05
N SER A 102 11.52 -2.46 9.72
CA SER A 102 11.65 -1.05 10.12
C SER A 102 10.66 -0.62 11.20
N SER A 103 9.67 -1.48 11.50
CA SER A 103 8.69 -1.22 12.55
C SER A 103 9.40 -1.02 13.89
N PRO A 104 9.09 0.04 14.65
CA PRO A 104 9.59 0.14 16.01
C PRO A 104 9.12 -1.10 16.78
N ALA A 105 10.03 -1.75 17.51
CA ALA A 105 9.64 -2.86 18.38
C ALA A 105 8.51 -2.37 19.30
N CYS A 106 7.43 -3.15 19.42
CA CYS A 106 6.45 -2.91 20.47
C CYS A 106 7.23 -2.77 21.79
N PRO A 107 7.13 -1.65 22.53
CA PRO A 107 7.60 -1.66 23.91
C PRO A 107 6.75 -2.73 24.60
N ALA A 108 7.40 -3.83 25.02
CA ALA A 108 6.77 -4.81 25.87
C ALA A 108 6.16 -4.03 27.05
N GLY A 109 4.85 -4.18 27.24
CA GLY A 109 4.12 -3.45 28.27
C GLY A 109 4.85 -3.54 29.59
N SER A 110 5.07 -2.40 30.22
CA SER A 110 5.37 -2.36 31.64
C SER A 110 4.18 -2.96 32.36
N GLU A 111 4.29 -4.23 32.75
CA GLU A 111 3.45 -4.87 33.75
C GLU A 111 3.61 -4.07 35.04
N ASP A 112 2.61 -3.23 35.32
CA ASP A 112 2.43 -2.59 36.62
C ASP A 112 2.05 -3.71 37.60
N SER A 113 3.02 -4.08 38.44
CA SER A 113 2.84 -5.05 39.52
C SER A 113 2.16 -4.34 40.70
N PRO A 114 0.96 -4.75 41.13
CA PRO A 114 0.36 -4.18 42.33
C PRO A 114 1.05 -4.75 43.58
N ASP A 115 1.38 -3.86 44.52
CA ASP A 115 1.82 -4.13 45.90
C ASP A 115 0.58 -4.17 46.82
#